data_AF-A0A7W1AUF0-F1
#
_entry.id   AF-A0A7W1AUF0-F1
#
_cell.length_a   1.000
_cell.length_b   1.000
_cell.length_c   1.000
_cell.angle_alpha   90.00
_cell.angle_beta   90.00
_cell.angle_gamma   90.00
#
_symmetry.space_group_name_H-M   'P 1'
#
loop_
_entity.id
_entity.type
_entity.pdbx_description
1 polymer ?
#
loop_
_entity_poly.entity_id
_entity_poly.type
_entity_poly.pdbx_seq_one_letter_code
_entity_poly.pdbx_strand_id
1 'polypeptide(L)'
;MRENLIITVTTALVLISVPSSFAQSRRPFAPADILRVAGVSDAQISPNGQWVVYTVSTAEGDRTISTLWLARAGYDIPDPPTSVPPQTRQPGRDWREIARPPSQLLPQSWAAS
;
A
#
# COMPACT_ATOMS: atom_id res chain seq x y z
N MET A 1 -47.42 -34.21 22.61
CA MET A 1 -47.89 -33.08 21.76
C MET A 1 -47.05 -31.82 21.94
N ARG A 2 -46.87 -31.32 23.17
CA ARG A 2 -46.02 -30.14 23.49
C ARG A 2 -44.54 -30.24 23.07
N GLU A 3 -43.91 -31.41 23.19
CA GLU A 3 -42.50 -31.61 22.81
C GLU A 3 -42.28 -31.61 21.30
N ASN A 4 -43.17 -32.25 20.54
CA ASN A 4 -43.14 -32.26 19.07
C ASN A 4 -43.34 -30.86 18.49
N LEU A 5 -44.12 -30.01 19.18
CA LEU A 5 -44.34 -28.61 18.79
C LEU A 5 -43.06 -27.78 18.98
N ILE A 6 -42.34 -27.97 20.08
CA ILE A 6 -41.08 -27.27 20.34
C ILE A 6 -40.03 -27.66 19.31
N ILE A 7 -39.84 -28.96 19.04
CA ILE A 7 -38.89 -29.46 18.04
C ILE A 7 -39.20 -28.86 16.66
N THR A 8 -40.48 -28.83 16.26
CA THR A 8 -40.89 -28.26 14.97
C THR A 8 -40.57 -26.77 14.87
N VAL A 9 -40.82 -26.00 15.94
CA VAL A 9 -40.52 -24.56 15.99
C VAL A 9 -39.01 -24.31 15.98
N THR A 10 -38.22 -25.12 16.69
CA THR A 10 -36.75 -24.99 16.69
C THR A 10 -36.16 -25.33 15.33
N THR A 11 -36.64 -26.38 14.66
CA THR A 11 -36.20 -26.73 13.30
C THR A 11 -36.59 -25.65 12.28
N ALA A 12 -37.79 -25.08 12.39
CA ALA A 12 -38.22 -23.99 11.52
C ALA A 12 -37.38 -22.71 11.73
N LEU A 13 -37.02 -22.41 12.98
CA LEU A 13 -36.21 -21.24 13.31
C LEU A 13 -34.77 -21.36 12.78
N VAL A 14 -34.19 -22.57 12.82
CA VAL A 14 -32.85 -22.84 12.27
C VAL A 14 -32.84 -22.73 10.74
N LEU A 15 -33.90 -23.15 10.05
CA LEU A 15 -34.00 -23.04 8.58
C LEU A 15 -34.07 -21.60 8.06
N ILE A 16 -34.59 -20.65 8.86
CA ILE A 16 -34.73 -19.24 8.47
C ILE A 16 -33.43 -18.46 8.69
N SER A 17 -32.52 -18.97 9.52
CA SER A 17 -31.26 -18.31 9.87
C SER A 17 -30.08 -18.68 8.95
N VAL A 18 -30.35 -19.03 7.68
CA VAL A 18 -29.27 -19.19 6.70
C VAL A 18 -28.93 -17.80 6.15
N PRO A 19 -27.75 -17.23 6.46
CA PRO A 19 -27.34 -15.99 5.85
C PRO A 19 -27.14 -16.23 4.37
N SER A 20 -27.94 -15.58 3.53
CA SER A 20 -27.69 -15.50 2.10
C SER A 20 -26.34 -14.82 1.90
N SER A 21 -25.28 -15.61 1.67
CA SER A 21 -23.99 -15.07 1.25
C SER A 21 -24.21 -14.34 -0.07
N PHE A 22 -24.30 -13.02 -0.02
CA PHE A 22 -24.28 -12.18 -1.20
C PHE A 22 -22.96 -12.45 -1.91
N ALA A 23 -23.02 -13.24 -2.99
CA ALA A 23 -21.90 -13.41 -3.90
C ALA A 23 -21.55 -12.01 -4.44
N GLN A 24 -20.40 -11.48 -4.02
CA GLN A 24 -19.91 -10.18 -4.47
C GLN A 24 -19.97 -10.15 -6.00
N SER A 25 -20.78 -9.25 -6.57
CA SER A 25 -20.86 -9.08 -8.02
C SER A 25 -19.46 -8.76 -8.55
N ARG A 26 -18.87 -9.70 -9.29
CA ARG A 26 -17.51 -9.57 -9.81
C ARG A 26 -17.52 -8.51 -10.90
N ARG A 27 -16.95 -7.34 -10.61
CA ARG A 27 -16.77 -6.29 -11.61
C ARG A 27 -15.85 -6.80 -12.73
N PRO A 28 -16.27 -6.74 -14.01
CA PRO A 28 -15.42 -7.11 -15.13
C PRO A 28 -14.23 -6.15 -15.23
N PHE A 29 -13.08 -6.68 -15.63
CA PHE A 29 -11.85 -5.91 -15.81
C PHE A 29 -11.97 -5.03 -17.06
N ALA A 30 -11.81 -3.72 -16.91
CA ALA A 30 -11.87 -2.75 -18.00
C ALA A 30 -10.45 -2.23 -18.35
N PRO A 31 -10.20 -1.74 -19.57
CA PRO A 31 -8.91 -1.15 -19.93
C PRO A 31 -8.45 -0.03 -18.98
N ALA A 32 -9.39 0.75 -18.46
CA ALA A 32 -9.11 1.80 -17.48
C ALA A 32 -8.53 1.27 -16.14
N ASP A 33 -8.78 0.01 -15.80
CA ASP A 33 -8.24 -0.58 -14.57
C ASP A 33 -6.72 -0.83 -14.67
N ILE A 34 -6.17 -0.94 -15.88
CA ILE A 34 -4.71 -1.05 -16.10
C ILE A 34 -4.00 0.20 -15.58
N LEU A 35 -4.57 1.39 -15.81
CA LEU A 35 -4.00 2.66 -15.36
C LEU A 35 -4.04 2.83 -13.85
N ARG A 36 -4.87 2.05 -13.15
CA ARG A 36 -4.98 2.07 -11.69
C ARG A 36 -3.93 1.19 -11.01
N VAL A 37 -3.17 0.41 -11.78
CA VAL A 37 -2.09 -0.41 -11.25
C VAL A 37 -0.92 0.51 -10.91
N ALA A 38 -0.55 0.54 -9.63
CA ALA A 38 0.61 1.28 -9.17
C ALA A 38 1.91 0.52 -9.49
N GLY A 39 2.91 1.22 -10.00
CA GLY A 39 4.28 0.71 -10.14
C GLY A 39 5.04 0.85 -8.82
N VAL A 40 5.85 -0.14 -8.46
CA VAL A 40 6.70 -0.09 -7.26
C VAL A 40 8.14 -0.38 -7.68
N SER A 41 9.08 0.48 -7.28
CA SER A 41 10.49 0.37 -7.68
C SER A 41 11.44 0.95 -6.64
N ASP A 42 12.74 0.69 -6.82
CA ASP A 42 13.84 1.27 -6.03
C ASP A 42 13.66 1.07 -4.52
N ALA A 43 13.42 -0.18 -4.12
CA ALA A 43 13.31 -0.52 -2.71
C ALA A 43 14.70 -0.60 -2.07
N GLN A 44 14.92 0.16 -1.00
CA GLN A 44 16.18 0.18 -0.25
C GLN A 44 15.92 -0.03 1.24
N ILE A 45 16.71 -0.89 1.85
CA ILE A 45 16.59 -1.25 3.27
C ILE A 45 17.58 -0.40 4.07
N SER A 46 17.14 0.12 5.22
CA SER A 46 18.01 0.88 6.12
C SER A 46 19.11 -0.03 6.73
N PRO A 47 20.29 0.50 7.06
CA PRO A 47 21.39 -0.33 7.62
C PRO A 47 21.04 -1.07 8.92
N ASN A 48 20.14 -0.52 9.73
CA ASN A 48 19.63 -1.16 10.94
C ASN A 48 18.49 -2.17 10.67
N GLY A 49 18.09 -2.37 9.41
CA GLY A 49 17.06 -3.31 8.99
C GLY A 49 15.63 -2.98 9.43
N GLN A 50 15.39 -1.77 9.97
CA GLN A 50 14.07 -1.41 10.53
C GLN A 50 13.15 -0.73 9.51
N TRP A 51 13.67 -0.22 8.41
CA TRP A 51 12.91 0.57 7.44
C TRP A 51 13.21 0.15 6.01
N VAL A 52 12.21 0.26 5.14
CA VAL A 52 12.35 0.19 3.68
C VAL A 52 11.82 1.49 3.09
N VAL A 53 12.65 2.17 2.32
CA VAL A 53 12.18 3.24 1.43
C VAL A 53 11.93 2.65 0.04
N TYR A 54 10.86 3.06 -0.62
CA TYR A 54 10.55 2.63 -1.99
C TYR A 54 9.76 3.71 -2.72
N THR A 55 9.79 3.66 -4.05
CA THR A 55 9.01 4.57 -4.90
C THR A 55 7.75 3.89 -5.38
N VAL A 56 6.62 4.59 -5.30
CA VAL A 56 5.34 4.18 -5.89
C VAL A 56 4.96 5.16 -6.98
N SER A 57 4.74 4.68 -8.20
CA SER A 57 4.27 5.48 -9.33
C SER A 57 2.81 5.15 -9.67
N THR A 58 2.00 6.18 -9.87
CA THR A 58 0.59 6.06 -10.26
C THR A 58 0.27 6.98 -11.43
N ALA A 59 -0.58 6.52 -12.35
CA ALA A 59 -1.07 7.35 -13.44
C ALA A 59 -2.24 8.23 -12.95
N GLU A 60 -2.12 9.54 -13.16
CA GLU A 60 -3.18 10.52 -12.95
C GLU A 60 -3.41 11.31 -14.25
N GLY A 61 -4.44 10.91 -15.00
CA GLY A 61 -4.69 11.43 -16.35
C GLY A 61 -3.54 11.09 -17.31
N ASP A 62 -2.93 12.11 -17.90
CA ASP A 62 -1.78 11.99 -18.82
C ASP A 62 -0.42 12.16 -18.09
N ARG A 63 -0.42 12.10 -16.76
CA ARG A 63 0.79 12.28 -15.94
C ARG A 63 1.05 11.04 -15.10
N THR A 64 2.32 10.74 -14.87
CA THR A 64 2.73 9.77 -13.86
C THR A 64 3.26 10.52 -12.65
N ILE A 65 2.69 10.23 -11.48
CA ILE A 65 3.12 10.80 -10.21
C ILE A 65 3.88 9.73 -9.45
N SER A 66 5.10 10.05 -9.02
CA SER A 66 5.92 9.17 -8.19
C SER A 66 6.03 9.72 -6.78
N THR A 67 5.72 8.88 -5.80
CA THR A 67 5.75 9.19 -4.37
C THR A 67 6.75 8.27 -3.68
N LEU A 68 7.59 8.83 -2.80
CA LEU A 68 8.44 8.05 -1.92
C LEU A 68 7.66 7.61 -0.69
N TRP A 69 7.77 6.32 -0.38
CA TRP A 69 7.14 5.69 0.77
C TRP A 69 8.21 5.16 1.70
N LEU A 70 7.91 5.22 3.00
CA LEU A 70 8.72 4.61 4.05
C LEU A 70 7.86 3.60 4.79
N ALA A 71 8.28 2.34 4.79
CA ALA A 71 7.62 1.26 5.50
C ALA A 71 8.54 0.68 6.57
N ARG A 72 7.96 0.25 7.69
CA ARG A 72 8.69 -0.45 8.73
C ARG A 72 8.90 -1.91 8.30
N ALA A 73 10.13 -2.40 8.45
CA ALA A 73 10.55 -3.74 8.02
C ALA A 73 10.58 -4.77 9.18
N GLY A 74 10.50 -4.30 10.43
CA GLY A 74 10.53 -5.14 11.63
C GLY A 74 9.25 -6.00 11.78
N TYR A 75 9.40 -7.16 12.44
CA TYR A 75 8.36 -8.20 12.57
C TYR A 75 7.15 -7.84 13.47
N ASP A 76 7.14 -6.67 14.11
CA ASP A 76 6.00 -6.19 14.91
C ASP A 76 5.18 -5.17 14.10
N ILE A 77 4.18 -5.63 13.33
CA ILE A 77 3.22 -4.75 12.64
C ILE A 77 1.98 -4.63 13.52
N PRO A 78 1.68 -3.42 14.03
CA PRO A 78 0.53 -2.70 13.47
C PRO A 78 0.75 -1.18 13.47
N ASP A 79 1.19 -0.61 12.36
CA ASP A 79 0.87 0.76 11.96
C ASP A 79 1.08 0.91 10.43
N PRO A 80 0.16 1.56 9.70
CA PRO A 80 0.30 1.74 8.26
C PRO A 80 1.52 2.62 7.91
N PRO A 81 2.18 2.38 6.76
CA PRO A 81 3.33 3.17 6.32
C PRO A 81 2.92 4.64 6.20
N THR A 82 3.66 5.52 6.86
CA THR A 82 3.38 6.96 6.87
C THR A 82 3.60 7.51 5.46
N SER A 83 2.52 7.89 4.78
CA SER A 83 2.60 8.58 3.50
C SER A 83 3.18 9.98 3.71
N VAL A 84 4.37 10.26 3.19
CA VAL A 84 4.85 11.65 3.09
C VAL A 84 4.12 12.28 1.90
N PRO A 85 3.36 13.39 2.09
CA PRO A 85 2.61 14.01 1.00
C PRO A 85 3.54 14.54 -0.10
N PRO A 86 3.06 14.67 -1.35
CA PRO A 86 3.87 15.10 -2.48
C PRO A 86 4.57 16.43 -2.20
N GLN A 87 5.90 16.41 -2.17
CA GLN A 87 6.67 17.65 -2.22
C GLN A 87 6.73 18.09 -3.69
N THR A 88 5.96 19.10 -4.05
CA THR A 88 6.06 19.75 -5.36
C THR A 88 7.46 20.34 -5.50
N ARG A 89 8.36 19.65 -6.20
CA ARG A 89 9.64 20.22 -6.66
C ARG A 89 9.33 21.49 -7.42
N GLN A 90 9.71 22.64 -6.87
CA GLN A 90 9.70 23.91 -7.60
C GLN A 90 11.04 24.02 -8.35
N PRO A 91 11.08 23.86 -9.68
CA PRO A 91 12.31 24.03 -10.44
C PRO A 91 12.50 25.53 -10.69
N GLY A 92 13.49 26.13 -10.04
CA GLY A 92 13.94 27.48 -10.43
C GLY A 92 14.60 28.34 -9.35
N ARG A 93 14.45 28.02 -8.05
CA ARG A 93 14.99 28.90 -6.98
C ARG A 93 16.23 28.39 -6.26
N ASP A 94 16.65 27.15 -6.49
CA ASP A 94 17.51 26.43 -5.55
C ASP A 94 18.89 26.00 -6.09
N TRP A 95 19.22 26.34 -7.35
CA TRP A 95 20.42 25.78 -8.01
C TRP A 95 21.74 26.17 -7.32
N ARG A 96 21.76 27.25 -6.54
CA ARG A 96 22.95 27.71 -5.78
C ARG A 96 23.16 26.93 -4.48
N GLU A 97 22.16 26.20 -3.99
CA GLU A 97 22.26 25.38 -2.78
C GLU A 97 22.74 23.94 -3.10
N ILE A 98 22.59 23.50 -4.36
CA ILE A 98 22.96 22.17 -4.87
C ILE A 98 24.46 22.07 -5.21
N ALA A 99 25.16 23.20 -5.38
CA ALA A 99 26.60 23.21 -5.69
C ALA A 99 27.51 22.92 -4.48
N ARG A 100 27.01 22.17 -3.48
CA ARG A 100 27.90 21.53 -2.51
C ARG A 100 28.49 20.30 -3.19
N PRO A 101 29.83 20.09 -3.15
CA PRO A 101 30.38 18.81 -3.61
C PRO A 101 29.60 17.70 -2.87
N PRO A 102 29.21 16.60 -3.55
CA PRO A 102 28.45 15.54 -2.91
C PRO A 102 29.24 15.07 -1.70
N SER A 103 28.81 15.47 -0.51
CA SER A 103 29.31 14.92 0.74
C SER A 103 29.01 13.44 0.64
N GLN A 104 30.03 12.60 0.62
CA GLN A 104 29.85 11.16 0.56
C GLN A 104 29.10 10.75 1.82
N LEU A 105 27.78 10.54 1.70
CA LEU A 105 26.87 10.24 2.81
C LEU A 105 27.01 8.78 3.31
N LEU A 106 28.02 8.07 2.81
CA LEU A 106 28.21 6.64 2.96
C LEU A 106 29.65 6.37 3.43
N PRO A 107 29.86 5.46 4.40
CA PRO A 107 31.20 5.01 4.77
C PRO A 107 31.94 4.45 3.54
N GLN A 108 33.26 4.64 3.46
CA GLN A 108 34.08 4.18 2.32
C GLN A 108 34.02 2.68 2.04
N SER A 109 33.47 1.88 2.97
CA SER A 109 33.23 0.45 2.82
C SER A 109 32.03 0.09 1.94
N TRP A 110 31.23 1.07 1.50
CA TRP A 110 30.12 0.86 0.58
C TRP A 110 30.54 1.25 -0.85
N ALA A 111 31.38 0.41 -1.46
CA ALA A 111 31.70 0.49 -2.88
C ALA A 111 30.78 -0.46 -3.66
N ALA A 112 30.06 0.07 -4.65
CA ALA A 112 29.38 -0.74 -5.65
C ALA A 112 30.44 -1.54 -6.43
N SER A 113 30.23 -2.85 -6.59
CA SER A 113 30.89 -3.65 -7.64
C SER A 113 30.13 -3.52 -8.95
#